data_AF-A0A971V5M6-F1
#
_entry.id   AF-A0A971V5M6-F1
#
_cell.length_a   1.000
_cell.length_b   1.000
_cell.length_c   1.000
_cell.angle_alpha   90.00
_cell.angle_beta   90.00
_cell.angle_gamma   90.00
#
_symmetry.space_group_name_H-M   'P 1'
#
loop_
_entity.id
_entity.type
_entity.pdbx_description
1 polymer ?
#
loop_
_entity_poly.entity_id
_entity_poly.type
_entity_poly.pdbx_seq_one_letter_code
_entity_poly.pdbx_strand_id
1 'polypeptide(L)'
;MKTLTKEELRNHLDSLIDDLGFKDPKFNEKMRLLSSIEDEKNNVLMSLYTQEYGPCSATSIKDLPRGKSDYTAIMIDFSNGFDNYKKDLKRSLQHIKYRNQNALILLLMILNLSHPYSEILYYRFYKQMSNVEVMHKLYLSKATYFRNYKVGFTQLLERLNNYIVEYNSKINQSNGDF
;
A
#
# COMPACT_ATOMS: atom_id res chain seq x y z
N MET A 1 -6.12 -13.64 20.32
CA MET A 1 -5.73 -13.38 18.92
C MET A 1 -6.82 -12.54 18.26
N LYS A 2 -6.47 -11.42 17.63
CA LYS A 2 -7.48 -10.55 16.99
C LYS A 2 -7.89 -11.19 15.66
N THR A 3 -9.14 -11.66 15.59
CA THR A 3 -9.75 -12.08 14.33
C THR A 3 -10.28 -10.87 13.59
N LEU A 4 -10.30 -10.96 12.27
CA LEU A 4 -10.83 -9.94 11.39
C LEU A 4 -12.36 -9.99 11.38
N THR A 5 -12.98 -8.82 11.45
CA THR A 5 -14.43 -8.64 11.38
C THR A 5 -14.92 -8.55 9.92
N LYS A 6 -16.24 -8.69 9.71
CA LYS A 6 -16.85 -8.51 8.37
C LYS A 6 -16.63 -7.12 7.80
N GLU A 7 -16.66 -6.10 8.66
CA GLU A 7 -16.48 -4.71 8.26
C GLU A 7 -15.03 -4.42 7.86
N GLU A 8 -14.06 -4.92 8.63
CA GLU A 8 -12.64 -4.84 8.28
C GLU A 8 -12.36 -5.53 6.94
N LEU A 9 -12.92 -6.73 6.69
CA LEU A 9 -12.77 -7.42 5.39
C LEU A 9 -13.33 -6.57 4.24
N ARG A 10 -14.50 -5.95 4.46
CA ARG A 10 -15.12 -5.12 3.44
C ARG A 10 -14.24 -3.93 3.09
N ASN A 11 -13.69 -3.25 4.09
CA ASN A 11 -12.79 -2.12 3.89
C ASN A 11 -11.56 -2.53 3.08
N HIS A 12 -10.95 -3.69 3.39
CA HIS A 12 -9.82 -4.23 2.62
C HIS A 12 -10.19 -4.62 1.18
N LEU A 13 -11.40 -5.12 0.95
CA LEU A 13 -11.87 -5.45 -0.38
C LEU A 13 -12.21 -4.20 -1.22
N ASP A 14 -12.75 -3.16 -0.59
CA ASP A 14 -13.03 -1.89 -1.25
C ASP A 14 -11.75 -1.13 -1.62
N SER A 15 -10.67 -1.24 -0.81
CA SER A 15 -9.35 -0.66 -1.10
C SER A 15 -8.44 -1.54 -1.97
N LEU A 16 -8.87 -2.77 -2.32
CA LEU A 16 -8.04 -3.80 -2.94
C LEU A 16 -7.28 -3.31 -4.20
N ILE A 17 -7.99 -2.64 -5.11
CA ILE A 17 -7.41 -2.16 -6.38
C ILE A 17 -6.35 -1.08 -6.13
N ASP A 18 -6.60 -0.21 -5.16
CA ASP A 18 -5.69 0.89 -4.83
C ASP A 18 -4.45 0.34 -4.13
N ASP A 19 -4.62 -0.64 -3.24
CA ASP A 19 -3.53 -1.33 -2.54
C ASP A 19 -2.64 -2.15 -3.49
N LEU A 20 -3.20 -2.68 -4.57
CA LEU A 20 -2.43 -3.38 -5.61
C LEU A 20 -1.55 -2.42 -6.44
N GLY A 21 -1.71 -1.11 -6.31
CA GLY A 21 -0.82 -0.11 -6.91
C GLY A 21 -1.02 0.10 -8.41
N PHE A 22 -2.09 -0.46 -9.01
CA PHE A 22 -2.36 -0.33 -10.45
C PHE A 22 -2.73 1.10 -10.88
N LYS A 23 -3.10 1.97 -9.93
CA LYS A 23 -3.63 3.32 -10.22
C LYS A 23 -2.71 4.49 -9.84
N ASP A 24 -1.55 4.26 -9.21
CA ASP A 24 -0.66 5.36 -8.80
C ASP A 24 0.66 5.38 -9.61
N PRO A 25 0.79 6.25 -10.63
CA PRO A 25 2.03 6.43 -11.37
C PRO A 25 3.22 6.83 -10.48
N LYS A 26 2.97 7.60 -9.41
CA LYS A 26 4.00 8.03 -8.46
C LYS A 26 4.50 6.86 -7.62
N PHE A 27 3.69 5.84 -7.39
CA PHE A 27 4.11 4.60 -6.73
C PHE A 27 5.14 3.84 -7.57
N ASN A 28 4.87 3.65 -8.86
CA ASN A 28 5.79 2.96 -9.78
C ASN A 28 7.11 3.74 -9.94
N GLU A 29 7.02 5.06 -10.00
CA GLU A 29 8.19 5.95 -10.08
C GLU A 29 9.04 5.88 -8.80
N LYS A 30 8.42 5.98 -7.61
CA LYS A 30 9.11 5.80 -6.32
C LYS A 30 9.75 4.41 -6.21
N MET A 31 9.05 3.35 -6.59
CA MET A 31 9.59 1.99 -6.57
C MET A 31 10.80 1.83 -7.51
N ARG A 32 10.74 2.42 -8.71
CA ARG A 32 11.84 2.43 -9.68
C ARG A 32 13.05 3.20 -9.16
N LEU A 33 12.84 4.38 -8.58
CA LEU A 33 13.87 5.28 -8.05
C LEU A 33 14.73 4.69 -6.92
N LEU A 34 14.19 3.78 -6.12
CA LEU A 34 14.97 3.15 -5.03
C LEU A 34 15.58 1.80 -5.40
N SER A 35 15.18 1.25 -6.54
CA SER A 35 15.72 0.00 -7.09
C SER A 35 16.95 0.26 -7.98
N SER A 36 17.30 1.51 -8.27
CA SER A 36 18.51 1.90 -9.00
C SER A 36 19.77 1.83 -8.13
N ILE A 37 20.94 1.84 -8.80
CA ILE A 37 22.29 1.73 -8.21
C ILE A 37 22.50 2.84 -7.16
N GLU A 38 23.18 2.50 -6.07
CA GLU A 38 23.24 3.26 -4.81
C GLU A 38 23.74 4.71 -4.96
N ASP A 39 24.67 4.96 -5.89
CA ASP A 39 25.21 6.30 -6.16
C ASP A 39 24.30 7.18 -7.02
N GLU A 40 23.67 6.62 -8.07
CA GLU A 40 22.65 7.33 -8.86
C GLU A 40 21.42 7.63 -8.01
N LYS A 41 21.07 6.71 -7.12
CA LYS A 41 19.97 6.83 -6.16
C LYS A 41 20.16 7.99 -5.19
N ASN A 42 21.35 8.19 -4.63
CA ASN A 42 21.60 9.30 -3.70
C ASN A 42 21.49 10.66 -4.40
N ASN A 43 22.04 10.80 -5.61
CA ASN A 43 21.97 12.05 -6.37
C ASN A 43 20.52 12.41 -6.76
N VAL A 44 19.74 11.43 -7.20
CA VAL A 44 18.34 11.66 -7.56
C VAL A 44 17.48 11.93 -6.32
N LEU A 45 17.69 11.20 -5.22
CA LEU A 45 17.01 11.48 -3.94
C LEU A 45 17.36 12.87 -3.41
N MET A 46 18.61 13.32 -3.54
CA MET A 46 19.03 14.66 -3.15
C MET A 46 18.36 15.73 -4.02
N SER A 47 18.25 15.49 -5.34
CA SER A 47 17.53 16.40 -6.25
C SER A 47 16.05 16.55 -5.86
N LEU A 48 15.37 15.44 -5.54
CA LEU A 48 13.98 15.47 -5.09
C LEU A 48 13.84 16.18 -3.75
N TYR A 49 14.71 15.85 -2.78
CA TYR A 49 14.74 16.50 -1.48
C TYR A 49 14.98 18.02 -1.60
N THR A 50 15.87 18.44 -2.50
CA THR A 50 16.15 19.87 -2.75
C THR A 50 15.00 20.58 -3.47
N GLN A 51 14.23 19.89 -4.31
CA GLN A 51 13.02 20.47 -4.91
C GLN A 51 11.90 20.67 -3.87
N GLU A 52 11.74 19.73 -2.94
CA GLU A 52 10.66 19.74 -1.96
C GLU A 52 10.97 20.60 -0.72
N TYR A 53 12.22 20.59 -0.26
CA TYR A 53 12.65 21.17 1.01
C TYR A 53 13.82 22.16 0.84
N GLY A 54 14.29 22.39 -0.38
CA GLY A 54 15.39 23.30 -0.62
C GLY A 54 15.05 24.70 -0.12
N PRO A 55 15.95 25.36 0.63
CA PRO A 55 15.76 26.76 0.97
C PRO A 55 15.64 27.54 -0.34
N CYS A 56 14.51 28.24 -0.52
CA CYS A 56 14.13 28.91 -1.77
C CYS A 56 15.31 29.59 -2.47
N SER A 57 15.30 29.52 -3.81
CA SER A 57 16.25 30.18 -4.71
C SER A 57 16.52 31.61 -4.28
N ALA A 58 17.78 32.04 -4.40
CA ALA A 58 18.29 33.38 -4.12
C ALA A 58 17.67 34.49 -5.01
N THR A 59 16.36 34.69 -4.97
CA THR A 59 15.63 35.70 -5.77
C THR A 59 15.00 36.82 -4.94
N SER A 60 15.09 36.80 -3.61
CA SER A 60 14.81 38.01 -2.81
C SER A 60 15.70 38.10 -1.57
N ILE A 61 16.94 38.57 -1.75
CA ILE A 61 17.91 38.87 -0.67
C ILE A 61 17.58 40.22 0.03
N LYS A 62 16.33 40.72 -0.07
CA LYS A 62 15.98 42.02 0.50
C LYS A 62 15.64 41.96 2.00
N ASP A 63 15.21 40.81 2.52
CA ASP A 63 14.68 40.69 3.88
C ASP A 63 15.41 39.68 4.80
N LEU A 64 16.62 39.22 4.44
CA LEU A 64 17.38 38.24 5.25
C LEU A 64 18.48 38.91 6.10
N PRO A 65 18.60 38.56 7.40
CA PRO A 65 19.63 39.09 8.28
C PRO A 65 21.03 38.73 7.74
N ARG A 66 21.92 39.73 7.69
CA ARG A 66 23.25 39.60 7.08
C ARG A 66 24.24 38.99 8.08
N GLY A 67 24.32 37.66 8.11
CA GLY A 67 25.37 36.92 8.84
C GLY A 67 25.73 35.62 8.12
N LYS A 68 27.02 35.38 7.84
CA LYS A 68 27.51 34.10 7.24
C LYS A 68 27.21 32.87 8.10
N SER A 69 27.00 33.08 9.41
CA SER A 69 26.68 32.03 10.37
C SER A 69 25.29 31.44 10.16
N ASP A 70 24.31 32.26 9.77
CA ASP A 70 22.90 31.84 9.66
C ASP A 70 22.66 30.94 8.45
N TYR A 71 23.30 31.25 7.32
CA TYR A 71 23.24 30.42 6.11
C TYR A 71 23.95 29.07 6.30
N THR A 72 25.03 29.05 7.08
CA THR A 72 25.75 27.81 7.38
C THR A 72 24.90 26.91 8.26
N ALA A 73 24.21 27.47 9.27
CA ALA A 73 23.27 26.72 10.11
C ALA A 73 22.10 26.14 9.29
N ILE A 74 21.46 26.95 8.43
CA ILE A 74 20.35 26.50 7.58
C ILE A 74 20.79 25.38 6.62
N MET A 75 22.00 25.47 6.05
CA MET A 75 22.53 24.42 5.17
C MET A 75 22.95 23.15 5.92
N ILE A 76 23.47 23.29 7.15
CA ILE A 76 23.75 22.16 8.03
C ILE A 76 22.44 21.44 8.40
N ASP A 77 21.39 22.19 8.77
CA ASP A 77 20.08 21.63 9.11
C ASP A 77 19.42 20.94 7.92
N PHE A 78 19.54 21.52 6.72
CA PHE A 78 19.09 20.91 5.46
C PHE A 78 19.86 19.62 5.16
N SER A 79 21.19 19.63 5.27
CA SER A 79 22.02 18.43 5.06
C SER A 79 21.69 17.33 6.08
N ASN A 80 21.49 17.70 7.35
CA ASN A 80 21.11 16.77 8.42
C ASN A 80 19.69 16.19 8.20
N GLY A 81 18.79 16.98 7.61
CA GLY A 81 17.42 16.57 7.28
C GLY A 81 17.34 15.49 6.19
N PHE A 82 18.34 15.40 5.31
CA PHE A 82 18.35 14.43 4.21
C PHE A 82 18.39 12.96 4.69
N ASP A 83 19.07 12.67 5.79
CA ASP A 83 19.09 11.31 6.36
C ASP A 83 17.74 10.90 6.94
N ASN A 84 17.01 11.86 7.53
CA ASN A 84 15.64 11.63 8.01
C ASN A 84 14.69 11.44 6.84
N TYR A 85 14.81 12.26 5.79
CA TYR A 85 14.06 12.10 4.55
C TYR A 85 14.24 10.69 3.95
N LYS A 86 15.48 10.20 3.85
CA LYS A 86 15.77 8.82 3.38
C LYS A 86 15.10 7.77 4.26
N LYS A 87 15.15 7.93 5.60
CA LYS A 87 14.51 6.99 6.54
C LYS A 87 12.99 6.97 6.39
N ASP A 88 12.36 8.14 6.28
CA ASP A 88 10.90 8.25 6.16
C ASP A 88 10.41 7.72 4.82
N LEU A 89 11.16 7.98 3.75
CA LEU A 89 10.88 7.45 2.42
C LEU A 89 11.02 5.92 2.40
N LYS A 90 12.04 5.34 3.06
CA LYS A 90 12.19 3.89 3.24
C LYS A 90 11.02 3.29 4.03
N ARG A 91 10.59 3.92 5.12
CA ARG A 91 9.44 3.47 5.92
C ARG A 91 8.13 3.51 5.12
N SER A 92 7.90 4.60 4.39
CA SER A 92 6.75 4.75 3.50
C SER A 92 6.68 3.61 2.49
N LEU A 93 7.81 3.26 1.87
CA LEU A 93 7.87 2.14 0.91
C LEU A 93 7.66 0.79 1.55
N GLN A 94 8.22 0.53 2.73
CA GLN A 94 7.97 -0.71 3.46
C GLN A 94 6.48 -0.87 3.74
N HIS A 95 5.82 0.20 4.18
CA HIS A 95 4.39 0.21 4.41
C HIS A 95 3.60 -0.06 3.12
N ILE A 96 3.97 0.56 2.00
CA ILE A 96 3.29 0.32 0.72
C ILE A 96 3.53 -1.11 0.22
N LYS A 97 4.76 -1.63 0.28
CA LYS A 97 5.07 -3.03 -0.07
C LYS A 97 4.24 -4.01 0.75
N TYR A 98 4.13 -3.76 2.06
CA TYR A 98 3.31 -4.57 2.95
C TYR A 98 1.84 -4.54 2.56
N ARG A 99 1.28 -3.35 2.27
CA ARG A 99 -0.10 -3.22 1.75
C ARG A 99 -0.30 -4.00 0.45
N ASN A 100 0.62 -3.85 -0.49
CA ASN A 100 0.57 -4.54 -1.78
C ASN A 100 0.61 -6.07 -1.63
N GLN A 101 1.51 -6.58 -0.79
CA GLN A 101 1.60 -8.01 -0.49
C GLN A 101 0.31 -8.54 0.12
N ASN A 102 -0.27 -7.85 1.09
CA ASN A 102 -1.54 -8.25 1.71
C ASN A 102 -2.70 -8.23 0.71
N ALA A 103 -2.76 -7.22 -0.16
CA ALA A 103 -3.76 -7.14 -1.21
C ALA A 103 -3.61 -8.27 -2.25
N LEU A 104 -2.37 -8.63 -2.60
CA LEU A 104 -2.10 -9.76 -3.49
C LEU A 104 -2.52 -11.09 -2.85
N ILE A 105 -2.20 -11.30 -1.56
CA ILE A 105 -2.66 -12.47 -0.81
C ILE A 105 -4.19 -12.54 -0.80
N LEU A 106 -4.87 -11.42 -0.51
CA LEU A 106 -6.32 -11.34 -0.51
C LEU A 106 -6.92 -11.67 -1.89
N LEU A 107 -6.33 -11.14 -2.96
CA LEU A 107 -6.75 -11.45 -4.33
C LEU A 107 -6.56 -12.94 -4.65
N LEU A 108 -5.42 -13.52 -4.29
CA LEU A 108 -5.19 -14.96 -4.48
C LEU A 108 -6.21 -15.79 -3.69
N MET A 109 -6.54 -15.40 -2.46
CA MET A 109 -7.58 -16.07 -1.67
C MET A 109 -8.95 -16.01 -2.34
N ILE A 110 -9.32 -14.87 -2.94
CA ILE A 110 -10.54 -14.74 -3.75
C ILE A 110 -10.52 -15.72 -4.92
N LEU A 111 -9.43 -15.75 -5.69
CA LEU A 111 -9.28 -16.59 -6.87
C LEU A 111 -9.29 -18.09 -6.53
N ASN A 112 -8.84 -18.46 -5.34
CA ASN A 112 -8.83 -19.83 -4.83
C ASN A 112 -10.18 -20.30 -4.28
N LEU A 113 -11.21 -19.46 -4.23
CA LEU A 113 -12.57 -19.90 -3.89
C LEU A 113 -13.18 -20.71 -5.04
N SER A 114 -14.10 -21.61 -4.71
CA SER A 114 -14.83 -22.37 -5.72
C SER A 114 -15.76 -21.46 -6.53
N HIS A 115 -15.95 -21.79 -7.80
CA HIS A 115 -17.00 -21.18 -8.61
C HIS A 115 -18.38 -21.44 -7.97
N PRO A 116 -19.33 -20.46 -7.96
CA PRO A 116 -19.28 -19.12 -8.57
C PRO A 116 -18.75 -18.01 -7.65
N TYR A 117 -18.30 -18.35 -6.43
CA TYR A 117 -17.96 -17.35 -5.40
C TYR A 117 -16.75 -16.51 -5.77
N SER A 118 -15.71 -17.15 -6.30
CA SER A 118 -14.49 -16.47 -6.76
C SER A 118 -14.79 -15.43 -7.82
N GLU A 119 -15.55 -15.78 -8.85
CA GLU A 119 -15.92 -14.86 -9.93
C GLU A 119 -16.75 -13.68 -9.43
N ILE A 120 -17.76 -13.92 -8.59
CA ILE A 120 -18.59 -12.85 -8.03
C ILE A 120 -17.73 -11.82 -7.28
N LEU A 121 -16.84 -12.28 -6.40
CA LEU A 121 -15.98 -11.40 -5.61
C LEU A 121 -14.90 -10.73 -6.47
N TYR A 122 -14.33 -11.45 -7.44
CA TYR A 122 -13.37 -10.91 -8.40
C TYR A 122 -13.97 -9.77 -9.23
N TYR A 123 -15.14 -10.00 -9.85
CA TYR A 123 -15.79 -8.95 -10.65
C TYR A 123 -16.22 -7.77 -9.79
N ARG A 124 -16.71 -8.03 -8.57
CA ARG A 124 -17.16 -6.96 -7.67
C ARG A 124 -16.01 -6.07 -7.18
N PHE A 125 -14.93 -6.66 -6.69
CA PHE A 125 -13.88 -5.92 -5.97
C PHE A 125 -12.63 -5.64 -6.81
N TYR A 126 -12.19 -6.60 -7.63
CA TYR A 126 -11.04 -6.39 -8.50
C TYR A 126 -11.42 -5.66 -9.79
N LYS A 127 -12.52 -6.05 -10.46
CA LYS A 127 -13.00 -5.32 -11.65
C LYS A 127 -13.87 -4.10 -11.33
N GLN A 128 -14.14 -3.85 -10.04
CA GLN A 128 -14.95 -2.72 -9.55
C GLN A 128 -16.35 -2.61 -10.22
N MET A 129 -16.91 -3.73 -10.67
CA MET A 129 -18.23 -3.75 -11.30
C MET A 129 -19.33 -3.58 -10.25
N SER A 130 -20.41 -2.90 -10.59
CA SER A 130 -21.61 -2.82 -9.76
C SER A 130 -22.26 -4.21 -9.61
N ASN A 131 -23.04 -4.40 -8.54
CA ASN A 131 -23.78 -5.66 -8.34
C ASN A 131 -24.63 -6.03 -9.57
N VAL A 132 -25.24 -5.04 -10.25
CA VAL A 132 -26.07 -5.26 -11.44
C VAL A 132 -25.25 -5.75 -12.62
N GLU A 133 -24.10 -5.14 -12.87
CA GLU A 133 -23.18 -5.58 -13.93
C GLU A 133 -22.66 -6.99 -13.68
N VAL A 134 -22.30 -7.33 -12.44
CA VAL A 134 -21.86 -8.69 -12.10
C VAL A 134 -22.99 -9.70 -12.34
N MET A 135 -24.22 -9.39 -11.91
CA MET A 135 -25.39 -10.24 -12.16
C MET A 135 -25.61 -10.50 -13.64
N HIS A 136 -25.55 -9.46 -14.47
CA HIS A 136 -25.69 -9.58 -15.92
C HIS A 136 -24.53 -10.35 -16.54
N LYS A 137 -23.29 -10.08 -16.12
CA LYS A 137 -22.08 -10.72 -16.65
C LYS A 137 -22.06 -12.23 -16.38
N LEU A 138 -22.58 -12.65 -15.23
CA LEU A 138 -22.61 -14.05 -14.80
C LEU A 138 -23.95 -14.75 -15.09
N TYR A 139 -24.89 -14.06 -15.75
CA TYR A 139 -26.24 -14.56 -16.01
C TYR A 139 -26.95 -15.08 -14.74
N LEU A 140 -26.79 -14.38 -13.62
CA LEU A 140 -27.37 -14.76 -12.33
C LEU A 140 -28.61 -13.92 -12.02
N SER A 141 -29.65 -14.58 -11.49
CA SER A 141 -30.78 -13.87 -10.88
C SER A 141 -30.33 -13.08 -9.64
N LYS A 142 -31.07 -12.03 -9.28
CA LYS A 142 -30.81 -11.22 -8.08
C LYS A 142 -30.72 -12.05 -6.81
N ALA A 143 -31.66 -12.98 -6.62
CA ALA A 143 -31.69 -13.83 -5.42
C ALA A 143 -30.47 -14.77 -5.36
N THR A 144 -30.11 -15.37 -6.49
CA THR A 144 -28.94 -16.27 -6.59
C THR A 144 -27.64 -15.51 -6.34
N TYR A 145 -27.51 -14.31 -6.92
CA TYR A 145 -26.34 -13.45 -6.71
C TYR A 145 -26.10 -13.13 -5.23
N PHE A 146 -27.09 -12.57 -4.53
CA PHE A 146 -26.89 -12.18 -3.14
C PHE A 146 -26.65 -13.37 -2.21
N ARG A 147 -27.25 -14.53 -2.51
CA ARG A 147 -26.97 -15.78 -1.77
C ARG A 147 -25.52 -16.21 -1.96
N ASN A 148 -25.05 -16.29 -3.20
CA ASN A 148 -23.68 -16.71 -3.52
C ASN A 148 -22.65 -15.70 -3.03
N TYR A 149 -22.92 -14.39 -3.18
CA TYR A 149 -22.10 -13.32 -2.64
C TYR A 149 -21.92 -13.46 -1.13
N LYS A 150 -23.01 -13.66 -0.37
CA LYS A 150 -22.96 -13.82 1.09
C LYS A 150 -22.14 -15.05 1.50
N VAL A 151 -22.32 -16.17 0.81
CA VAL A 151 -21.57 -17.41 1.07
C VAL A 151 -20.08 -17.21 0.77
N GLY A 152 -19.76 -16.68 -0.42
CA GLY A 152 -18.38 -16.40 -0.82
C GLY A 152 -17.67 -15.45 0.13
N PHE A 153 -18.33 -14.38 0.54
CA PHE A 153 -17.79 -13.41 1.51
C PHE A 153 -17.49 -14.07 2.87
N THR A 154 -18.38 -14.96 3.32
CA THR A 154 -18.19 -15.68 4.60
C THR A 154 -17.03 -16.66 4.51
N GLN A 155 -16.92 -17.42 3.41
CA GLN A 155 -15.80 -18.35 3.19
C GLN A 155 -14.46 -17.61 3.10
N LEU A 156 -14.43 -16.45 2.45
CA LEU A 156 -13.23 -15.62 2.38
C LEU A 156 -12.79 -15.15 3.76
N LEU A 157 -13.74 -14.69 4.58
CA LEU A 157 -13.48 -14.25 5.94
C LEU A 157 -12.90 -15.37 6.81
N GLU A 158 -13.47 -16.57 6.72
CA GLU A 158 -12.98 -17.75 7.45
C GLU A 158 -11.56 -18.11 7.02
N ARG A 159 -11.28 -18.17 5.71
CA ARG A 159 -9.94 -18.45 5.19
C ARG A 159 -8.92 -17.43 5.64
N LEU A 160 -9.26 -16.14 5.59
CA LEU A 160 -8.36 -15.07 5.99
C LEU A 160 -8.07 -15.11 7.50
N ASN A 161 -9.08 -15.40 8.32
CA ASN A 161 -8.90 -15.57 9.76
C ASN A 161 -8.00 -16.76 10.09
N ASN A 162 -8.18 -17.89 9.41
CA ASN A 162 -7.32 -19.06 9.58
C ASN A 162 -5.87 -18.73 9.19
N TYR A 163 -5.67 -18.05 8.07
CA TYR A 163 -4.36 -17.58 7.65
C TYR A 163 -3.69 -16.67 8.69
N ILE A 164 -4.43 -15.73 9.27
CA ILE A 164 -3.91 -14.83 10.32
C ILE A 164 -3.50 -15.63 11.55
N VAL A 165 -4.29 -16.61 11.97
CA VAL A 165 -3.97 -17.46 13.13
C VAL A 165 -2.71 -18.29 12.87
N GLU A 166 -2.60 -18.93 11.70
CA GLU A 166 -1.43 -19.72 11.30
C GLU A 166 -0.16 -18.89 11.15
N TYR A 167 -0.27 -17.67 10.61
CA TYR A 167 0.86 -16.78 10.47
C TYR A 167 1.41 -16.35 11.84
N ASN A 168 0.51 -16.01 12.77
CA ASN A 168 0.88 -15.62 14.12
C ASN A 168 1.48 -16.78 14.93
N SER A 169 1.00 -18.01 14.75
CA SER A 169 1.58 -19.18 15.42
C SER A 169 3.01 -19.46 14.94
N LYS A 170 3.27 -19.33 13.63
CA LYS A 170 4.62 -19.48 13.06
C LYS A 170 5.60 -18.43 13.58
N ILE A 171 5.19 -17.16 13.68
CA ILE A 171 6.03 -16.10 14.24
C ILE A 171 6.39 -16.38 15.70
N ASN A 172 5.42 -16.82 16.51
CA ASN A 172 5.65 -17.10 17.92
C ASN A 172 6.56 -18.32 18.13
N GLN A 173 6.52 -19.31 17.23
CA GLN A 173 7.46 -20.43 17.25
C GLN A 173 8.88 -19.98 16.88
N SER A 174 9.05 -19.18 15.83
CA SER A 174 10.38 -18.68 15.44
C SER A 174 11.04 -17.73 16.45
N ASN A 175 10.26 -17.10 17.33
CA ASN A 175 10.76 -16.23 18.39
C ASN A 175 10.97 -16.94 19.74
N GLY A 176 10.58 -18.22 19.84
CA GLY A 176 10.75 -19.05 21.04
C GLY A 176 12.01 -19.92 21.03
N ASP A 177 12.77 -19.90 19.94
CA ASP A 177 14.02 -20.67 19.75
C ASP A 177 15.29 -19.85 20.06
N PHE A 178 15.19 -18.78 20.88
CA PHE A 178 16.32 -18.00 21.41
C PHE A 178 16.34 -18.00 22.94
#